data_AF-V4XPG9-F1
#
_entry.id   AF-V4XPG9-F1
#
_cell.length_a   1.000
_cell.length_b   1.000
_cell.length_c   1.000
_cell.angle_alpha   90.00
_cell.angle_beta   90.00
_cell.angle_gamma   90.00
#
_symmetry.space_group_name_H-M   'P 1'
#
loop_
_entity.id
_entity.type
_entity.pdbx_description
1 polymer ?
#
loop_
_entity_poly.entity_id
_entity_poly.type
_entity_poly.pdbx_seq_one_letter_code
_entity_poly.pdbx_strand_id
1 'polypeptide(L)'
;MDPFVFEELVAAVLRAMGYHAKKTQDSQDKGVDVIASPDSLEFESPYIKAQVKRVQSKVGSPDMRAFTGALNNDERGLFVSTGGYTSEAEAAARNNEQRITLIDRDTFIDLLIEHYEDLDPEYQATVPLKPVYSS
;
A
#
# COMPACT_ATOMS: atom_id res chain seq x y z
N MET A 1 1.31 15.42 -5.81
CA MET A 1 2.14 14.58 -4.94
C MET A 1 3.10 13.80 -5.80
N ASP A 2 4.38 13.85 -5.47
CA ASP A 2 5.44 13.09 -6.13
C ASP A 2 5.28 11.57 -5.83
N PRO A 3 5.66 10.63 -6.71
CA PRO A 3 5.56 9.19 -6.44
C PRO A 3 6.27 8.76 -5.15
N PHE A 4 7.46 9.31 -4.87
CA PHE A 4 8.22 8.99 -3.67
C PHE A 4 7.48 9.43 -2.40
N VAL A 5 6.83 10.59 -2.45
CA VAL A 5 5.99 11.11 -1.36
C VAL A 5 4.74 10.26 -1.18
N PHE A 6 4.17 9.73 -2.27
CA PHE A 6 3.00 8.86 -2.18
C PHE A 6 3.34 7.49 -1.56
N GLU A 7 4.48 6.90 -1.90
CA GLU A 7 4.98 5.69 -1.23
C GLU A 7 5.18 5.91 0.28
N GLU A 8 5.72 7.07 0.67
CA GLU A 8 5.88 7.39 2.09
C GLU A 8 4.54 7.59 2.78
N LEU A 9 3.56 8.19 2.11
CA LEU A 9 2.20 8.31 2.64
C LEU A 9 1.55 6.93 2.83
N VAL A 10 1.77 5.98 1.93
CA VAL A 10 1.31 4.59 2.10
C VAL A 10 1.95 3.97 3.35
N ALA A 11 3.26 4.14 3.54
CA ALA A 11 3.94 3.67 4.76
C ALA A 11 3.40 4.36 6.02
N ALA A 12 3.12 5.66 5.97
CA ALA A 12 2.55 6.42 7.08
C ALA A 12 1.14 5.93 7.46
N VAL A 13 0.28 5.63 6.47
CA VAL A 13 -1.05 5.05 6.74
C VAL A 13 -0.92 3.67 7.39
N LEU A 14 -0.03 2.81 6.91
CA LEU A 14 0.22 1.51 7.56
C LEU A 14 0.72 1.67 9.01
N ARG A 15 1.54 2.69 9.29
CA ARG A 15 1.96 3.04 10.66
C ARG A 15 0.79 3.49 11.52
N ALA A 16 -0.07 4.35 10.99
CA ALA A 16 -1.27 4.81 11.67
C ALA A 16 -2.28 3.67 11.94
N MET A 17 -2.28 2.63 11.10
CA MET A 17 -3.03 1.38 11.32
C MET A 17 -2.40 0.47 12.41
N GLY A 18 -1.26 0.85 12.98
CA GLY A 18 -0.57 0.10 14.03
C GLY A 18 0.52 -0.87 13.54
N TYR A 19 0.86 -0.88 12.25
CA TYR A 19 2.00 -1.66 11.76
C TYR A 19 3.33 -0.93 11.96
N HIS A 20 4.40 -1.68 12.09
CA HIS A 20 5.75 -1.17 11.86
C HIS A 20 6.03 -1.19 10.36
N ALA A 21 5.93 -0.04 9.69
CA ALA A 21 6.15 0.06 8.25
C ALA A 21 7.30 1.02 7.89
N LYS A 22 8.06 0.68 6.84
CA LYS A 22 9.15 1.49 6.30
C LYS A 22 9.25 1.36 4.79
N LYS A 23 9.66 2.44 4.12
CA LYS A 23 10.01 2.40 2.71
C LYS A 23 11.28 1.56 2.48
N THR A 24 11.32 0.89 1.34
CA THR A 24 12.53 0.26 0.84
C THR A 24 13.37 1.31 0.10
N GLN A 25 14.69 1.26 0.24
CA GLN A 25 15.61 2.19 -0.45
C GLN A 25 16.15 1.62 -1.76
N ASP A 26 15.95 0.34 -2.02
CA ASP A 26 16.65 -0.39 -3.07
C ASP A 26 15.66 -1.07 -4.03
N SER A 27 15.71 -0.69 -5.32
CA SER A 27 14.89 -1.30 -6.37
C SER A 27 15.24 -2.78 -6.64
N GLN A 28 16.30 -3.29 -5.99
CA GLN A 28 16.73 -4.68 -6.06
C GLN A 28 15.67 -5.66 -5.51
N ASP A 29 14.76 -5.18 -4.65
CA ASP A 29 13.74 -6.03 -4.03
C ASP A 29 12.49 -6.19 -4.92
N LYS A 30 12.72 -6.46 -6.21
CA LYS A 30 11.70 -6.84 -7.21
C LYS A 30 10.48 -5.89 -7.30
N GLY A 31 10.65 -4.61 -6.97
CA GLY A 31 9.58 -3.60 -7.02
C GLY A 31 8.69 -3.56 -5.78
N VAL A 32 9.19 -3.97 -4.62
CA VAL A 32 8.58 -3.70 -3.31
C VAL A 32 9.01 -2.30 -2.86
N ASP A 33 8.03 -1.44 -2.55
CA ASP A 33 8.26 -0.03 -2.18
C ASP A 33 8.12 0.21 -0.66
N VAL A 34 7.32 -0.62 0.02
CA VAL A 34 7.11 -0.56 1.48
C VAL A 34 7.08 -1.98 2.05
N ILE A 35 7.66 -2.15 3.23
CA ILE A 35 7.49 -3.36 4.04
C ILE A 35 6.84 -3.02 5.37
N ALA A 36 5.99 -3.90 5.88
CA ALA A 36 5.28 -3.71 7.13
C ALA A 36 5.08 -5.01 7.91
N SER A 37 5.12 -4.93 9.24
CA SER A 37 4.94 -6.07 10.16
C SER A 37 4.24 -5.64 11.45
N PRO A 38 3.66 -6.58 12.23
CA PRO A 38 3.04 -6.25 13.52
C PRO A 38 4.04 -5.81 14.60
N ASP A 39 5.32 -6.16 14.42
CA ASP A 39 6.40 -5.86 15.35
C ASP A 39 7.64 -5.31 14.62
N SER A 40 8.52 -4.62 15.35
CA SER A 40 9.73 -4.00 14.78
C SER A 40 10.85 -4.99 14.40
N LEU A 41 10.80 -6.23 14.92
CA LEU A 41 11.81 -7.26 14.65
C LEU A 41 11.44 -8.14 13.45
N GLU A 42 10.23 -7.96 12.90
CA GLU A 42 9.71 -8.70 11.75
C GLU A 42 9.56 -10.20 12.05
N PHE A 43 9.33 -10.56 13.33
CA PHE A 43 9.16 -11.95 13.77
C PHE A 43 7.71 -12.42 13.72
N GLU A 44 6.76 -11.49 13.83
CA GLU A 44 5.34 -11.81 13.83
C GLU A 44 4.75 -11.69 12.42
N SER A 45 3.79 -12.58 12.15
CA SER A 45 2.99 -12.54 10.92
C SER A 45 1.75 -11.65 11.10
N PRO A 46 1.26 -11.00 10.02
CA PRO A 46 1.76 -11.10 8.66
C PRO A 46 2.94 -10.16 8.36
N TYR A 47 3.94 -10.68 7.64
CA TYR A 47 4.91 -9.83 6.95
C TYR A 47 4.30 -9.34 5.62
N ILE A 48 4.17 -8.02 5.47
CA ILE A 48 3.53 -7.39 4.34
C ILE A 48 4.60 -6.75 3.46
N LYS A 49 4.62 -7.14 2.18
CA LYS A 49 5.34 -6.41 1.14
C LYS A 49 4.32 -5.64 0.31
N ALA A 50 4.55 -4.34 0.16
CA ALA A 50 3.70 -3.48 -0.64
C ALA A 50 4.40 -2.94 -1.88
N GLN A 51 3.67 -2.95 -2.99
CA GLN A 51 4.06 -2.26 -4.23
C GLN A 51 3.07 -1.13 -4.51
N VAL A 52 3.58 0.05 -4.82
CA VAL A 52 2.84 1.29 -4.95
C VAL A 52 3.00 1.85 -6.37
N LYS A 53 1.93 1.84 -7.15
CA LYS A 53 1.90 2.41 -8.51
C LYS A 53 1.01 3.65 -8.60
N ARG A 54 1.66 4.83 -8.55
CA ARG A 54 1.01 6.11 -8.83
C ARG A 54 0.94 6.39 -10.35
N VAL A 55 -0.03 5.78 -11.01
CA VAL A 55 -0.25 5.88 -12.46
C VAL A 55 -1.70 6.25 -12.80
N GLN A 56 -1.94 6.72 -14.03
CA GLN A 56 -3.30 6.95 -14.54
C GLN A 56 -3.90 5.72 -15.22
N SER A 57 -3.06 4.86 -15.80
CA SER A 57 -3.48 3.63 -16.46
C SER A 57 -3.79 2.53 -15.45
N LYS A 58 -4.75 1.67 -15.78
CA LYS A 58 -5.02 0.46 -15.00
C LYS A 58 -3.82 -0.48 -14.98
N VAL A 59 -3.55 -1.07 -13.82
CA VAL A 59 -2.56 -2.13 -13.64
C VAL A 59 -3.11 -3.43 -14.23
N GLY A 60 -2.29 -4.10 -15.05
CA GLY A 60 -2.67 -5.33 -15.74
C GLY A 60 -2.16 -6.59 -15.04
N SER A 61 -2.65 -7.74 -15.51
CA SER A 61 -2.23 -9.05 -14.98
C SER A 61 -0.71 -9.36 -15.05
N PRO A 62 0.09 -8.84 -16.00
CA PRO A 62 1.55 -9.05 -15.99
C PRO A 62 2.23 -8.48 -14.74
N ASP A 63 1.87 -7.25 -14.36
CA ASP A 63 2.38 -6.61 -13.14
C ASP A 63 1.99 -7.42 -11.91
N MET A 64 0.75 -7.93 -11.87
CA MET A 64 0.29 -8.72 -10.74
C MET A 64 1.02 -10.05 -10.59
N ARG A 65 1.31 -10.72 -11.71
CA ARG A 65 2.11 -11.95 -11.70
C ARG A 65 3.56 -11.68 -11.27
N ALA A 66 4.14 -10.58 -11.74
CA ALA A 66 5.50 -10.19 -11.34
C ALA A 66 5.59 -9.94 -9.83
N PHE A 67 4.65 -9.17 -9.29
CA PHE A 67 4.56 -8.92 -7.85
C PHE A 67 4.32 -10.20 -7.04
N THR A 68 3.41 -11.06 -7.48
CA THR A 68 3.17 -12.36 -6.83
C THR A 68 4.46 -13.19 -6.75
N GLY A 69 5.23 -13.25 -7.85
CA GLY A 69 6.50 -13.98 -7.89
C GLY A 69 7.63 -13.36 -7.07
N ALA A 70 7.44 -12.14 -6.55
CA ALA A 70 8.36 -11.50 -5.62
C ALA A 70 8.11 -11.87 -4.16
N LEU A 71 6.93 -12.42 -3.82
CA LEU A 71 6.55 -12.81 -2.47
C LEU A 71 7.06 -14.22 -2.11
N ASN A 72 7.64 -14.37 -0.93
CA ASN A 72 7.86 -15.67 -0.29
C ASN A 72 6.55 -16.26 0.24
N ASN A 73 6.46 -17.57 0.47
CA ASN A 73 5.20 -18.27 0.75
C ASN A 73 4.39 -17.73 1.95
N ASP A 74 5.08 -17.25 2.97
CA ASP A 74 4.53 -16.72 4.23
C ASP A 74 4.24 -15.21 4.19
N GLU A 75 4.69 -14.52 3.15
CA GLU A 75 4.48 -13.09 2.98
C GLU A 75 3.10 -12.78 2.40
N ARG A 76 2.51 -11.67 2.86
CA ARG A 76 1.29 -11.08 2.32
C ARG A 76 1.67 -9.93 1.39
N GLY A 77 0.95 -9.83 0.28
CA GLY A 77 1.13 -8.77 -0.71
C GLY A 77 0.08 -7.67 -0.54
N LEU A 78 0.52 -6.42 -0.59
CA LEU A 78 -0.34 -5.25 -0.71
C LEU A 78 0.00 -4.51 -2.00
N PHE A 79 -0.91 -4.48 -2.96
CA PHE A 79 -0.68 -3.69 -4.17
C PHE A 79 -1.54 -2.44 -4.09
N VAL A 80 -0.93 -1.25 -4.15
CA VAL A 80 -1.62 0.03 -4.14
C VAL A 80 -1.52 0.67 -5.53
N SER A 81 -2.65 1.07 -6.13
CA SER A 81 -2.62 1.81 -7.40
C SER A 81 -3.68 2.89 -7.53
N THR A 82 -3.24 4.09 -7.90
CA THR A 82 -4.16 5.22 -8.16
C THR A 82 -4.91 5.10 -9.50
N GLY A 83 -4.43 4.25 -10.41
CA GLY A 83 -5.05 4.01 -11.73
C GLY A 83 -6.05 2.86 -11.73
N GLY A 84 -6.18 2.15 -10.60
CA GLY A 84 -7.00 0.95 -10.45
C GLY A 84 -6.44 -0.26 -11.23
N TYR A 85 -7.29 -1.27 -11.41
CA TYR A 85 -6.90 -2.58 -11.95
C TYR A 85 -7.76 -2.97 -13.15
N THR A 86 -7.21 -3.81 -14.03
CA THR A 86 -8.01 -4.54 -15.02
C THR A 86 -8.68 -5.75 -14.37
N SER A 87 -9.76 -6.25 -14.97
CA SER A 87 -10.47 -7.43 -14.46
C SER A 87 -9.56 -8.67 -14.38
N GLU A 88 -8.60 -8.80 -15.29
CA GLU A 88 -7.60 -9.88 -15.28
C GLU A 88 -6.59 -9.72 -14.15
N ALA A 89 -6.22 -8.48 -13.80
CA ALA A 89 -5.34 -8.20 -12.67
C ALA A 89 -6.03 -8.57 -11.34
N GLU A 90 -7.29 -8.19 -11.18
CA GLU A 90 -8.09 -8.57 -10.01
C GLU A 90 -8.29 -10.09 -9.92
N ALA A 91 -8.55 -10.75 -11.05
CA ALA A 91 -8.67 -12.22 -11.10
C ALA A 91 -7.35 -12.89 -10.70
N ALA A 92 -6.22 -12.36 -11.16
CA ALA A 92 -4.89 -12.85 -10.76
C ALA A 92 -4.67 -12.69 -9.25
N ALA A 93 -5.04 -11.56 -8.65
CA ALA A 93 -4.93 -11.36 -7.20
C ALA A 93 -5.81 -12.34 -6.42
N ARG A 94 -7.07 -12.56 -6.85
CA ARG A 94 -7.99 -13.51 -6.19
C ARG A 94 -7.50 -14.96 -6.20
N ASN A 95 -6.81 -15.38 -7.26
CA ASN A 95 -6.31 -16.75 -7.41
C ASN A 95 -5.10 -17.07 -6.49
N ASN A 96 -4.53 -16.08 -5.80
CA ASN A 96 -3.36 -16.26 -4.93
C ASN A 96 -3.72 -16.57 -3.48
N GLU A 97 -4.71 -17.44 -3.24
CA GLU A 97 -5.09 -17.88 -1.88
C GLU A 97 -5.34 -16.73 -0.89
N GLN A 98 -5.89 -15.62 -1.39
CA GLN A 98 -6.12 -14.39 -0.62
C GLN A 98 -4.85 -13.75 -0.01
N ARG A 99 -3.66 -14.11 -0.50
CA ARG A 99 -2.39 -13.54 -0.06
C ARG A 99 -2.17 -12.11 -0.51
N ILE A 100 -2.87 -11.67 -1.55
CA ILE A 100 -2.73 -10.33 -2.14
C ILE A 100 -3.99 -9.52 -1.89
N THR A 101 -3.82 -8.34 -1.31
CA THR A 101 -4.85 -7.31 -1.20
C THR A 101 -4.57 -6.21 -2.21
N LEU A 102 -5.61 -5.75 -2.91
CA LEU A 102 -5.54 -4.63 -3.84
C LEU A 102 -6.17 -3.41 -3.19
N ILE A 103 -5.47 -2.28 -3.24
CA ILE A 103 -5.96 -0.98 -2.77
C ILE A 103 -5.95 -0.03 -3.97
N ASP A 104 -7.12 0.40 -4.39
CA ASP A 104 -7.24 1.47 -5.37
C ASP A 104 -7.23 2.85 -4.70
N ARG A 105 -7.40 3.89 -5.51
CA ARG A 105 -7.36 5.28 -5.03
C ARG A 105 -8.40 5.56 -3.95
N ASP A 106 -9.63 5.10 -4.16
CA ASP A 106 -10.74 5.47 -3.29
C ASP A 106 -10.64 4.69 -1.98
N THR A 107 -10.30 3.40 -2.04
CA THR A 107 -10.01 2.59 -0.83
C THR A 107 -8.83 3.17 -0.04
N PHE A 108 -7.79 3.66 -0.71
CA PHE A 108 -6.66 4.30 -0.02
C PHE A 108 -7.08 5.60 0.68
N ILE A 109 -7.94 6.39 0.04
CA ILE A 109 -8.47 7.62 0.64
C ILE A 109 -9.32 7.29 1.88
N ASP A 110 -10.14 6.24 1.81
CA ASP A 110 -10.95 5.81 2.95
C ASP A 110 -10.07 5.42 4.15
N LEU A 111 -9.03 4.60 3.93
CA LEU A 111 -8.05 4.25 4.98
C LEU A 111 -7.30 5.47 5.51
N LEU A 112 -6.92 6.40 4.64
CA LEU A 112 -6.24 7.62 5.02
C LEU A 112 -7.12 8.50 5.93
N ILE A 113 -8.42 8.59 5.63
CA ILE A 113 -9.38 9.36 6.43
C ILE A 113 -9.65 8.64 7.76
N GLU A 114 -9.85 7.32 7.72
CA GLU A 114 -10.11 6.49 8.91
C GLU A 114 -8.99 6.64 9.95
N HIS A 115 -7.75 6.67 9.50
CA HIS A 115 -6.55 6.74 10.35
C HIS A 115 -5.89 8.12 10.40
N TYR A 116 -6.59 9.17 9.95
CA TYR A 116 -5.98 10.49 9.76
C TYR A 116 -5.41 11.08 11.05
N GLU A 117 -6.13 10.93 12.16
CA GLU A 117 -5.75 11.48 13.48
C GLU A 117 -4.50 10.79 14.05
N ASP A 118 -4.21 9.56 13.62
CA ASP A 118 -3.06 8.76 14.06
C ASP A 118 -1.82 8.94 13.16
N LEU A 119 -1.92 9.72 12.08
CA LEU A 119 -0.77 10.05 11.22
C LEU A 119 0.20 11.01 11.90
N ASP A 120 1.50 10.89 11.58
CA ASP A 120 2.46 11.90 12.01
C ASP A 120 2.07 13.30 11.45
N PRO A 121 2.29 14.39 12.22
CA PRO A 121 1.90 15.74 11.81
C PRO A 121 2.45 16.19 10.45
N GLU A 122 3.61 15.69 10.03
CA GLU A 122 4.19 15.97 8.72
C GLU A 122 3.33 15.45 7.56
N TYR A 123 2.72 14.26 7.71
CA TYR A 123 1.85 13.68 6.69
C TYR A 123 0.45 14.30 6.70
N GLN A 124 -0.06 14.66 7.87
CA GLN A 124 -1.28 15.47 7.98
C GLN A 124 -1.14 16.80 7.24
N ALA A 125 0.00 17.48 7.40
CA ALA A 125 0.30 18.73 6.69
C ALA A 125 0.41 18.54 5.16
N THR A 126 0.81 17.36 4.70
CA THR A 126 0.90 17.03 3.28
C THR A 126 -0.48 16.78 2.64
N VAL A 127 -1.45 16.32 3.44
CA VAL A 127 -2.84 16.09 3.00
C VAL A 127 -3.81 16.75 4.00
N PRO A 128 -3.94 18.09 4.01
CA PRO A 128 -4.76 18.78 5.00
C PRO A 128 -6.25 18.47 4.77
N LEU A 129 -6.89 17.79 5.71
CA LEU A 129 -8.34 17.63 5.71
C LEU A 129 -8.98 18.95 6.14
N LYS A 130 -9.97 19.42 5.37
CA LYS A 130 -10.80 20.55 5.77
C LYS A 130 -12.05 20.02 6.46
N PRO A 131 -12.28 20.32 7.75
CA PRO A 131 -13.55 19.98 8.39
C PRO A 131 -14.68 20.72 7.67
N VAL A 132 -15.59 19.97 7.06
CA VAL A 132 -16.81 20.53 6.47
C VAL A 132 -17.83 20.61 7.59
N TYR A 133 -17.87 21.75 8.29
CA TYR A 133 -18.96 22.02 9.23
C TYR A 133 -20.25 22.15 8.43
N SER A 134 -21.13 21.16 8.55
CA SER A 134 -22.50 21.27 8.02
C SER A 134 -23.29 22.11 9.02
N SER A 135 -23.67 23.32 8.60
CA SER A 135 -24.55 24.25 9.32
C SER A 135 -25.99 23.78 9.38
#